data_AF-A0A1E3PV81-F1
#
_entry.id   AF-A0A1E3PV81-F1
#
_cell.length_a   1.000
_cell.length_b   1.000
_cell.length_c   1.000
_cell.angle_alpha   90.00
_cell.angle_beta   90.00
_cell.angle_gamma   90.00
#
_symmetry.space_group_name_H-M   'P 1'
#
loop_
_entity.id
_entity.type
_entity.pdbx_description
1 polymer ?
#
loop_
_entity_poly.entity_id
_entity_poly.type
_entity_poly.pdbx_seq_one_letter_code
_entity_poly.pdbx_strand_id
1 'polypeptide(L)'
;SSPTQIYRNMLILEESLRSQYIALRLRRYKYTLFCGLLVLWTVYFYYGVFIWYSVYAYVHLFHKLCLMIGVVTLSLFYLSGLYSKTMVYPRKFLSNTNKGLRQFNLKLPSGGDVVKLVMLPKAFSAEFREGWEVYRQEYWEKENEKR
;
A
#
# COMPACT_ATOMS: atom_id res chain seq x y z
N SER A 1 -4.00 -29.29 20.49
CA SER A 1 -4.65 -27.99 20.18
C SER A 1 -5.95 -28.25 19.46
N SER A 2 -7.06 -27.63 19.84
CA SER A 2 -8.33 -27.86 19.14
C SER A 2 -8.26 -27.25 17.73
N PRO A 3 -8.85 -27.90 16.70
CA PRO A 3 -8.81 -27.41 15.32
C PRO A 3 -9.39 -25.99 15.19
N THR A 4 -10.37 -25.65 16.02
CA THR A 4 -10.99 -24.31 16.10
C THR A 4 -10.03 -23.20 16.51
N GLN A 5 -9.08 -23.48 17.41
CA GLN A 5 -8.05 -22.49 17.80
C GLN A 5 -7.08 -22.21 16.66
N ILE A 6 -6.74 -23.23 15.87
CA ILE A 6 -5.86 -23.09 14.70
C ILE A 6 -6.56 -22.25 13.63
N TYR A 7 -7.83 -22.53 13.35
CA TYR A 7 -8.64 -21.72 12.42
C TYR A 7 -8.75 -20.27 12.88
N ARG A 8 -9.02 -20.02 14.16
CA ARG A 8 -9.07 -18.66 14.71
C ARG A 8 -7.76 -17.91 14.52
N ASN A 9 -6.61 -18.54 14.80
CA ASN A 9 -5.31 -17.92 14.63
C ASN A 9 -5.00 -17.60 13.16
N MET A 10 -5.36 -18.49 12.24
CA MET A 10 -5.21 -18.25 10.79
C MET A 10 -6.10 -17.10 10.31
N LEU A 11 -7.30 -16.98 10.87
CA LEU A 11 -8.21 -15.89 10.56
C LEU A 11 -7.69 -14.54 11.05
N ILE A 12 -7.18 -14.47 12.29
CA ILE A 12 -6.52 -13.29 12.84
C ILE A 12 -5.34 -12.87 11.96
N LEU A 13 -4.54 -13.85 11.51
CA LEU A 13 -3.44 -13.60 10.59
C LEU A 13 -3.95 -13.00 9.27
N GLU A 14 -4.97 -13.58 8.65
CA GLU A 14 -5.57 -13.05 7.42
C GLU A 14 -6.05 -11.61 7.58
N GLU A 15 -6.78 -11.31 8.66
CA GLU A 15 -7.31 -9.98 8.93
C GLU A 15 -6.19 -8.97 9.15
N SER A 16 -5.14 -9.35 9.89
CA SER A 16 -3.96 -8.49 10.09
C SER A 16 -3.25 -8.17 8.77
N LEU A 17 -3.16 -9.15 7.86
CA LEU A 17 -2.56 -8.99 6.54
C LEU A 17 -3.43 -8.12 5.63
N ARG A 18 -4.76 -8.29 5.71
CA ARG A 18 -5.73 -7.48 4.96
C ARG A 18 -5.68 -6.02 5.42
N SER A 19 -5.68 -5.76 6.72
CA SER A 19 -5.57 -4.42 7.29
C SER A 19 -4.26 -3.72 6.86
N GLN A 20 -3.13 -4.44 6.95
CA GLN A 20 -1.84 -3.95 6.46
C GLN A 20 -1.87 -3.62 4.96
N TYR A 21 -2.46 -4.48 4.14
CA TYR A 21 -2.57 -4.25 2.71
C TYR A 21 -3.40 -3.00 2.37
N ILE A 22 -4.55 -2.81 3.05
CA ILE A 22 -5.39 -1.62 2.87
C ILE A 22 -4.63 -0.36 3.31
N ALA A 23 -3.96 -0.39 4.47
CA ALA A 23 -3.16 0.72 4.96
C ALA A 23 -2.03 1.10 3.98
N LEU A 24 -1.36 0.11 3.39
CA LEU A 24 -0.34 0.31 2.37
C LEU A 24 -0.91 0.95 1.09
N ARG A 25 -2.09 0.53 0.64
CA ARG A 25 -2.77 1.10 -0.55
C ARG A 25 -3.17 2.56 -0.31
N LEU A 26 -3.77 2.85 0.85
CA LEU A 26 -4.16 4.21 1.23
C LEU A 26 -2.94 5.13 1.34
N ARG A 27 -1.84 4.61 1.92
CA ARG A 27 -0.56 5.32 1.97
C ARG A 27 -0.09 5.65 0.56
N ARG A 28 0.03 4.66 -0.32
CA ARG A 28 0.48 4.87 -1.71
C ARG A 28 -0.32 5.97 -2.43
N TYR A 29 -1.64 6.00 -2.29
CA TYR A 29 -2.47 7.02 -2.93
C TYR A 29 -2.14 8.44 -2.43
N LYS A 30 -2.12 8.63 -1.10
CA LYS A 30 -1.80 9.93 -0.47
C LYS A 30 -0.44 10.49 -0.94
N TYR A 31 0.59 9.65 -0.94
CA TYR A 31 1.93 10.07 -1.32
C TYR A 31 2.10 10.25 -2.84
N THR A 32 1.44 9.44 -3.67
CA THR A 32 1.49 9.60 -5.14
C THR A 32 0.79 10.89 -5.57
N LEU A 33 -0.36 11.20 -4.96
CA LEU A 33 -1.04 12.48 -5.19
C LEU A 33 -0.18 13.66 -4.76
N PHE A 34 0.42 13.59 -3.57
CA PHE A 34 1.31 14.64 -3.08
C PHE A 34 2.48 14.90 -4.06
N CYS A 35 3.16 13.84 -4.51
CA CYS A 35 4.23 13.98 -5.50
C CYS A 35 3.73 14.55 -6.83
N GLY A 36 2.58 14.09 -7.32
CA GLY A 36 1.99 14.59 -8.56
C GLY A 36 1.66 16.08 -8.49
N LEU A 37 1.04 16.51 -7.40
CA LEU A 37 0.75 17.93 -7.15
C LEU A 37 2.03 18.76 -7.04
N LEU A 38 3.07 18.23 -6.40
CA LEU A 38 4.34 18.94 -6.26
C LEU A 38 5.07 19.09 -7.61
N VAL A 39 5.01 18.08 -8.48
CA VAL A 39 5.54 18.17 -9.85
C VAL A 39 4.73 19.18 -10.67
N LEU A 40 3.40 19.12 -10.63
CA LEU A 40 2.56 20.10 -11.33
C LEU A 40 2.83 21.53 -10.84
N TRP A 41 2.98 21.70 -9.52
CA TRP A 41 3.33 22.97 -8.90
C TRP A 41 4.67 23.49 -9.42
N THR A 42 5.73 22.69 -9.40
CA THR A 42 7.06 23.10 -9.87
C THR A 42 7.07 23.45 -11.36
N VAL A 43 6.35 22.69 -12.21
CA VAL A 43 6.21 22.99 -13.64
C VAL A 43 5.45 24.30 -13.88
N TYR A 44 4.37 24.56 -13.14
CA TYR A 44 3.60 25.79 -13.28
C TYR A 44 4.44 27.04 -12.98
N PHE A 45 5.17 27.05 -11.85
CA PHE A 45 6.02 28.21 -11.52
C PHE A 45 7.24 28.31 -12.42
N TYR A 46 7.80 27.18 -12.88
CA TYR A 46 8.85 27.19 -13.88
C TYR A 46 8.41 27.88 -15.18
N TYR A 47 7.21 27.54 -15.67
CA TYR A 47 6.61 28.19 -16.83
C TYR A 47 6.38 29.70 -16.60
N GLY A 48 5.89 30.07 -15.41
CA GLY A 48 5.67 31.47 -15.02
C GLY A 48 6.96 32.30 -14.95
N VAL A 49 8.10 31.69 -14.59
CA VAL A 49 9.40 32.39 -14.53
C VAL A 49 10.04 32.54 -15.91
N PHE A 50 9.97 31.51 -16.75
CA PHE A 50 10.74 31.46 -18.01
C PHE A 50 10.00 32.00 -19.24
N ILE A 51 8.68 31.87 -19.30
CA ILE A 51 7.91 32.24 -20.50
C ILE A 51 7.18 33.57 -20.32
N TRP A 52 6.74 33.89 -19.10
CA TRP A 52 6.08 35.16 -18.78
C TRP A 52 7.03 36.11 -18.05
N TYR A 53 7.69 37.00 -18.79
CA TYR A 53 8.48 38.07 -18.18
C TYR A 53 7.55 39.15 -17.62
N SER A 54 7.15 39.01 -16.35
CA SER A 54 6.37 40.02 -15.65
C SER A 54 7.21 41.28 -15.40
N VAL A 55 6.74 42.43 -15.89
CA VAL A 55 7.37 43.75 -15.72
C VAL A 55 7.52 44.13 -14.23
N TYR A 56 6.65 43.60 -13.37
CA TYR A 56 6.72 43.82 -11.92
C TYR A 56 7.76 42.94 -11.25
N ALA A 57 8.82 43.56 -10.73
CA ALA A 57 9.91 42.89 -10.01
C ALA A 57 9.41 42.04 -8.82
N TYR A 58 8.40 42.51 -8.08
CA TYR A 58 7.81 41.78 -6.95
C TYR A 58 7.15 40.46 -7.37
N VAL A 59 6.43 40.47 -8.49
CA VAL A 59 5.76 39.27 -9.04
C VAL A 59 6.81 38.25 -9.50
N HIS A 60 7.88 38.73 -10.14
CA HIS A 60 8.98 37.88 -10.57
C HIS A 60 9.78 37.29 -9.39
N LEU A 61 10.02 38.08 -8.33
CA LEU A 61 10.64 37.59 -7.08
C LEU A 61 9.78 36.52 -6.42
N PHE A 62 8.47 36.73 -6.32
CA PHE A 62 7.53 35.77 -5.74
C PHE A 62 7.56 34.42 -6.48
N HIS A 63 7.52 34.43 -7.82
CA HIS A 63 7.59 33.20 -8.61
C HIS A 63 8.91 32.45 -8.39
N LYS A 64 10.04 33.16 -8.28
CA LYS A 64 11.35 32.55 -7.98
C LYS A 64 11.40 31.93 -6.59
N LEU A 65 10.83 32.58 -5.58
CA LEU A 65 10.76 32.03 -4.21
C LEU A 65 9.90 30.77 -4.15
N CYS A 66 8.73 30.79 -4.77
CA CYS A 66 7.86 29.61 -4.87
C CYS A 66 8.57 28.44 -5.59
N LEU A 67 9.33 28.72 -6.64
CA LEU A 67 10.11 27.70 -7.35
C LEU A 67 11.21 27.12 -6.46
N MET A 68 11.96 27.95 -5.72
CA MET A 68 12.97 27.47 -4.78
C MET A 68 12.38 26.57 -3.69
N ILE A 69 11.23 26.95 -3.12
CA ILE A 69 10.51 26.13 -2.12
C ILE A 69 10.10 24.77 -2.73
N GLY A 70 9.57 24.77 -3.95
CA GLY A 70 9.20 23.54 -4.65
C GLY A 70 10.38 22.60 -4.88
N VAL A 71 11.53 23.13 -5.34
CA VAL A 71 12.76 22.37 -5.57
C VAL A 71 13.35 21.80 -4.29
N VAL A 72 13.39 22.60 -3.21
CA VAL A 72 13.87 22.16 -1.89
C VAL A 72 12.97 21.03 -1.36
N THR A 73 11.66 21.19 -1.47
CA THR A 73 10.70 20.17 -1.02
C THR A 73 10.84 18.87 -1.83
N LEU A 74 11.05 18.95 -3.14
CA LEU A 74 11.31 17.79 -4.01
C LEU A 74 12.61 17.08 -3.62
N SER A 75 13.66 17.86 -3.37
CA SER A 75 14.98 17.36 -2.96
C SER A 75 14.92 16.64 -1.62
N LEU A 76 14.24 17.23 -0.62
CA LEU A 76 13.99 16.58 0.66
C LEU A 76 13.20 15.28 0.49
N PHE A 77 12.18 15.27 -0.35
CA PHE A 77 11.40 14.06 -0.60
C PHE A 77 12.23 12.95 -1.24
N TYR A 78 13.10 13.30 -2.19
CA TYR A 78 14.00 12.36 -2.86
C TYR A 78 15.06 11.81 -1.91
N LEU A 79 15.76 12.70 -1.17
CA LEU A 79 16.82 12.34 -0.23
C LEU A 79 16.31 11.59 0.99
N SER A 80 15.09 11.86 1.45
CA SER A 80 14.48 11.15 2.56
C SER A 80 14.25 9.66 2.25
N GLY A 81 14.39 9.22 1.00
CA GLY A 81 14.28 7.80 0.63
C GLY A 81 12.88 7.21 0.84
N LEU A 82 11.91 8.05 1.19
CA LEU A 82 10.49 7.74 1.34
C LEU A 82 9.93 7.16 0.05
N TYR A 83 10.44 7.55 -1.12
CA TYR A 83 10.02 7.01 -2.41
C TYR A 83 10.21 5.48 -2.48
N SER A 84 11.40 4.99 -2.10
CA SER A 84 11.75 3.57 -2.20
C SER A 84 10.97 2.72 -1.18
N LYS A 85 10.79 3.24 0.04
CA LYS A 85 10.02 2.54 1.09
C LYS A 85 8.51 2.60 0.89
N THR A 86 7.96 3.60 0.20
CA THR A 86 6.51 3.84 0.17
C THR A 86 5.84 3.43 -1.14
N MET A 87 6.50 3.56 -2.29
CA MET A 87 5.88 3.21 -3.59
C MET A 87 6.16 1.78 -4.06
N VAL A 88 7.34 1.23 -3.75
CA VAL A 88 7.77 -0.09 -4.24
C VAL A 88 7.29 -1.22 -3.33
N TYR A 89 7.22 -0.97 -2.01
CA TYR A 89 6.85 -1.97 -1.02
C TYR A 89 5.47 -2.60 -1.23
N PRO A 90 4.38 -1.88 -1.59
CA PRO A 90 3.08 -2.49 -1.83
C PRO A 90 3.11 -3.54 -2.95
N ARG A 91 3.92 -3.32 -4.01
CA ARG A 91 4.11 -4.29 -5.09
C ARG A 91 4.88 -5.53 -4.63
N LYS A 92 5.80 -5.36 -3.68
CA LYS A 92 6.62 -6.43 -3.11
C LYS A 92 6.01 -7.07 -1.86
N PHE A 93 4.94 -6.51 -1.29
CA PHE A 93 4.30 -6.99 -0.07
C PHE A 93 3.91 -8.45 -0.18
N LEU A 94 3.16 -8.81 -1.23
CA LEU A 94 2.75 -10.20 -1.45
C LEU A 94 3.96 -11.14 -1.59
N SER A 95 5.00 -10.72 -2.32
CA SER A 95 6.19 -11.55 -2.50
C SER A 95 6.98 -11.72 -1.20
N ASN A 96 7.11 -10.68 -0.38
CA ASN A 96 7.84 -10.73 0.88
C ASN A 96 7.07 -11.52 1.93
N THR A 97 5.76 -11.27 2.06
CA THR A 97 4.87 -12.01 2.96
C THR A 97 4.81 -13.49 2.58
N ASN A 98 4.73 -13.81 1.28
CA ASN A 98 4.75 -15.20 0.82
C ASN A 98 6.04 -15.96 1.16
N LYS A 99 7.19 -15.27 1.31
CA LYS A 99 8.42 -15.94 1.76
C LYS A 99 8.30 -16.43 3.20
N GLY A 100 7.71 -15.63 4.09
CA GLY A 100 7.45 -16.03 5.48
C GLY A 100 6.32 -17.07 5.57
N LEU A 101 5.21 -16.86 4.87
CA LEU A 101 4.06 -17.77 4.90
C LEU A 101 4.38 -19.17 4.39
N ARG A 102 5.32 -19.32 3.45
CA ARG A 102 5.78 -20.62 2.96
C ARG A 102 6.35 -21.51 4.07
N GLN A 103 6.97 -20.95 5.10
CA GLN A 103 7.47 -21.71 6.24
C GLN A 103 6.34 -22.37 7.05
N PHE A 104 5.15 -21.77 7.01
CA PHE A 104 3.93 -22.28 7.64
C PHE A 104 3.03 -23.06 6.66
N ASN A 105 3.50 -23.34 5.44
CA ASN A 105 2.72 -23.94 4.35
C ASN A 105 1.46 -23.13 3.97
N LEU A 106 1.55 -21.81 4.09
CA LEU A 106 0.51 -20.85 3.73
C LEU A 106 0.95 -20.03 2.51
N LYS A 107 -0.01 -19.48 1.76
CA LYS A 107 0.24 -18.60 0.62
C LYS A 107 -0.88 -17.58 0.46
N LEU A 108 -0.51 -16.36 0.06
CA LEU A 108 -1.42 -15.38 -0.52
C LEU A 108 -1.35 -15.47 -2.05
N PRO A 109 -2.47 -15.71 -2.75
CA PRO A 109 -2.50 -15.70 -4.20
C PRO A 109 -2.21 -14.28 -4.72
N SER A 110 -1.19 -14.17 -5.59
CA SER A 110 -0.91 -12.93 -6.31
C SER A 110 -1.85 -12.86 -7.52
N GLY A 111 -2.92 -12.08 -7.43
CA GLY A 111 -3.86 -11.90 -8.54
C GLY A 111 -5.27 -11.47 -8.16
N GLY A 112 -5.65 -11.60 -6.88
CA GLY A 112 -6.93 -11.08 -6.39
C GLY A 112 -6.81 -9.66 -5.86
N ASP A 113 -7.84 -8.84 -6.05
CA ASP A 113 -7.99 -7.54 -5.37
C ASP A 113 -8.17 -7.71 -3.85
N VAL A 114 -8.40 -8.95 -3.40
CA VAL A 114 -8.68 -9.33 -2.01
C VAL A 114 -7.53 -10.19 -1.45
N VAL A 115 -7.07 -9.83 -0.24
CA VAL A 115 -6.13 -10.65 0.54
C VAL A 115 -6.90 -11.83 1.13
N LYS A 116 -6.68 -13.03 0.57
CA LYS A 116 -7.21 -14.32 1.03
C LYS A 116 -6.05 -15.28 1.33
N LEU A 117 -5.99 -15.81 2.54
CA LEU A 117 -4.99 -16.80 2.97
C LEU A 117 -5.33 -18.21 2.43
N VAL A 118 -4.44 -18.85 1.71
CA VAL A 118 -4.66 -20.19 1.16
C VAL A 118 -3.67 -21.17 1.76
N MET A 119 -4.16 -22.34 2.17
CA MET A 119 -3.31 -23.43 2.65
C MET A 119 -2.72 -24.23 1.50
N LEU A 120 -1.43 -24.57 1.59
CA LEU A 120 -0.78 -25.40 0.58
C LEU A 120 -1.14 -26.88 0.79
N PRO A 121 -1.39 -27.62 -0.30
CA PRO A 121 -1.90 -28.99 -0.23
C PRO A 121 -0.92 -30.01 0.34
N LYS A 122 0.38 -29.68 0.39
CA LYS A 122 1.45 -30.59 0.81
C LYS A 122 1.50 -30.83 2.33
N ALA A 123 0.95 -29.93 3.14
CA ALA A 123 1.07 -30.00 4.60
C ALA A 123 -0.25 -30.22 5.34
N PHE A 124 -1.39 -30.12 4.65
CA PHE A 124 -2.72 -30.21 5.26
C PHE A 124 -3.61 -31.20 4.49
N SER A 125 -4.34 -32.04 5.23
CA SER A 125 -5.34 -32.96 4.65
C SER A 125 -6.43 -32.19 3.90
N ALA A 126 -7.12 -32.88 2.98
CA ALA A 126 -8.21 -32.27 2.22
C ALA A 126 -9.34 -31.82 3.16
N GLU A 127 -9.71 -32.67 4.12
CA GLU A 127 -10.73 -32.40 5.14
C GLU A 127 -10.42 -31.15 5.99
N PHE A 128 -9.15 -30.97 6.39
CA PHE A 128 -8.74 -29.81 7.17
C PHE A 128 -8.81 -28.50 6.34
N ARG A 129 -8.47 -28.58 5.06
CA ARG A 129 -8.58 -27.43 4.14
C ARG A 129 -10.03 -27.04 3.90
N GLU A 130 -10.90 -28.03 3.73
CA GLU A 130 -12.33 -27.81 3.58
C GLU A 130 -12.94 -27.21 4.85
N GLY A 131 -12.63 -27.77 6.02
CA GLY A 131 -13.09 -27.23 7.31
C GLY A 131 -12.64 -25.79 7.56
N TRP A 132 -11.45 -25.41 7.10
CA TRP A 132 -10.99 -24.02 7.13
C TRP A 132 -11.77 -23.10 6.18
N GLU A 133 -12.01 -23.52 4.94
CA GLU A 133 -12.75 -22.70 3.98
C GLU A 133 -14.18 -22.46 4.46
N VAL A 134 -14.84 -23.48 5.03
CA VAL A 134 -16.17 -23.36 5.66
C VAL A 134 -16.12 -22.39 6.84
N TYR A 135 -15.21 -22.59 7.80
CA TYR A 135 -15.09 -21.72 8.98
C TYR A 135 -14.85 -20.25 8.60
N ARG A 136 -13.96 -20.02 7.63
CA ARG A 136 -13.70 -18.68 7.09
C ARG A 136 -14.95 -18.08 6.46
N GLN A 137 -15.65 -18.84 5.63
CA GLN A 137 -16.81 -18.35 4.90
C GLN A 137 -17.91 -17.92 5.87
N GLU A 138 -18.26 -18.77 6.84
CA GLU A 138 -19.23 -18.45 7.90
C GLU A 138 -18.84 -17.18 8.67
N TYR A 139 -17.55 -16.99 8.96
CA TYR A 139 -17.08 -15.79 9.65
C TYR A 139 -17.30 -14.53 8.81
N TRP A 140 -16.92 -14.54 7.53
CA TRP A 140 -17.08 -13.37 6.66
C TRP A 140 -18.54 -13.09 6.30
N GLU A 141 -19.39 -14.11 6.19
CA GLU A 141 -20.84 -13.94 6.04
C GLU A 141 -21.43 -13.19 7.24
N LYS A 142 -21.14 -13.66 8.46
CA LYS A 142 -21.55 -12.97 9.70
C LYS A 142 -21.01 -11.55 9.82
N GLU A 143 -19.81 -11.29 9.30
CA GLU A 143 -19.22 -9.95 9.37
C GLU A 143 -19.77 -9.00 8.30
N ASN A 144 -20.16 -9.53 7.13
CA ASN A 144 -20.85 -8.76 6.10
C ASN A 144 -22.28 -8.41 6.50
N GLU A 145 -22.99 -9.30 7.21
CA GLU A 145 -24.34 -9.03 7.73
C GLU A 145 -24.38 -7.89 8.75
N LYS A 146 -23.26 -7.62 9.44
CA LYS A 146 -23.14 -6.55 10.44
C LYS A 146 -22.78 -5.18 9.85
N ARG A 147 -22.29 -5.12 8.62
CA ARG A 147 -21.80 -3.88 7.96
C ARG A 147 -22.87 -3.28 7.08
#